data_AF-A0A925SV40-F1
#
_entry.id   AF-A0A925SV40-F1
#
_cell.length_a   1.000
_cell.length_b   1.000
_cell.length_c   1.000
_cell.angle_alpha   90.00
_cell.angle_beta   90.00
_cell.angle_gamma   90.00
#
_symmetry.space_group_name_H-M   'P 1'
#
loop_
_entity.id
_entity.type
_entity.pdbx_description
1 polymer ?
#
loop_
_entity_poly.entity_id
_entity_poly.type
_entity_poly.pdbx_seq_one_letter_code
_entity_poly.pdbx_strand_id
1 'polypeptide(L)'
;VATIVHSDEALLATGFIFSVHFFNTHGRPEKFPMDFVIFNGQIAKEEMLEERGDQWKRYEEEGITEQFACKRTSGVIYDFLVKGFGFTALFIGLGLLLLMILAFLGGGGH
;
A
#
# COMPACT_ATOMS: atom_id res chain seq x y z
N VAL A 1 -6.09 31.09 -13.51
CA VAL A 1 -6.71 29.98 -14.29
C VAL A 1 -5.94 28.68 -14.10
N ALA A 2 -4.65 28.59 -14.46
CA ALA A 2 -3.84 27.38 -14.29
C ALA A 2 -3.82 26.82 -12.85
N THR A 3 -3.70 27.68 -11.84
CA THR A 3 -3.69 27.25 -10.42
C THR A 3 -5.00 26.60 -9.99
N ILE A 4 -6.14 27.08 -10.48
CA ILE A 4 -7.46 26.55 -10.11
C ILE A 4 -7.65 25.17 -10.72
N VAL A 5 -7.41 25.04 -12.03
CA VAL A 5 -7.49 23.75 -12.74
C VAL A 5 -6.51 22.74 -12.15
N HIS A 6 -5.28 23.16 -11.84
CA HIS A 6 -4.29 22.30 -11.22
C HIS A 6 -4.72 21.83 -9.82
N SER A 7 -5.31 22.71 -9.01
CA SER A 7 -5.84 22.33 -7.70
C SER A 7 -6.97 21.30 -7.79
N ASP A 8 -7.88 21.45 -8.76
CA ASP A 8 -8.98 20.50 -8.98
C ASP A 8 -8.45 19.13 -9.46
N GLU A 9 -7.54 19.13 -10.44
CA GLU A 9 -6.90 17.91 -10.95
C GLU A 9 -6.06 17.22 -9.87
N ALA A 10 -5.32 17.97 -9.05
CA ALA A 10 -4.51 17.43 -7.96
C ALA A 10 -5.39 16.77 -6.89
N LEU A 11 -6.54 17.36 -6.57
CA LEU A 11 -7.48 16.78 -5.61
C LEU A 11 -8.08 15.47 -6.14
N LEU A 12 -8.54 15.47 -7.39
CA LEU A 12 -9.11 14.28 -8.03
C LEU A 12 -8.07 13.16 -8.16
N ALA A 13 -6.85 13.48 -8.60
CA ALA A 13 -5.77 12.51 -8.72
C ALA A 13 -5.37 11.94 -7.35
N THR A 14 -5.24 12.79 -6.33
CA THR A 14 -4.89 12.36 -4.97
C THR A 14 -6.00 11.48 -4.39
N GLY A 15 -7.27 11.86 -4.55
CA GLY A 15 -8.41 11.07 -4.11
C GLY A 15 -8.47 9.71 -4.81
N PHE A 16 -8.30 9.69 -6.13
CA PHE A 16 -8.30 8.45 -6.92
C PHE A 16 -7.17 7.51 -6.50
N ILE A 17 -5.94 8.01 -6.44
CA ILE A 17 -4.77 7.23 -6.02
C ILE A 17 -4.97 6.74 -4.59
N PHE A 18 -5.33 7.63 -3.66
CA PHE A 18 -5.56 7.26 -2.27
C PHE A 18 -6.58 6.14 -2.17
N SER A 19 -7.78 6.29 -2.71
CA SER A 19 -8.84 5.28 -2.58
C SER A 19 -8.44 3.94 -3.20
N VAL A 20 -7.98 3.94 -4.46
CA VAL A 20 -7.66 2.69 -5.17
C VAL A 20 -6.46 2.00 -4.54
N HIS A 21 -5.38 2.73 -4.25
CA HIS A 21 -4.19 2.17 -3.60
C HIS A 21 -4.50 1.68 -2.19
N PHE A 22 -5.20 2.50 -1.41
CA PHE A 22 -5.51 2.17 -0.02
C PHE A 22 -6.28 0.87 0.07
N PHE A 23 -7.37 0.71 -0.68
CA PHE A 23 -8.17 -0.51 -0.59
C PHE A 23 -7.48 -1.73 -1.23
N ASN A 24 -6.79 -1.56 -2.36
CA ASN A 24 -6.13 -2.68 -3.04
C ASN A 24 -4.86 -3.16 -2.32
N THR A 25 -4.19 -2.30 -1.56
CA THR A 25 -2.92 -2.63 -0.91
C THR A 25 -3.03 -2.72 0.60
N HIS A 26 -3.61 -1.73 1.27
CA HIS A 26 -3.61 -1.62 2.74
C HIS A 26 -4.90 -2.14 3.39
N GLY A 27 -6.03 -2.00 2.70
CA GLY A 27 -7.35 -2.41 3.18
C GLY A 27 -7.62 -3.91 3.08
N ARG A 28 -6.73 -4.67 2.45
CA ARG A 28 -6.81 -6.14 2.38
C ARG A 28 -6.58 -6.75 3.77
N PRO A 29 -7.49 -7.59 4.30
CA PRO A 29 -7.36 -8.17 5.63
C PRO A 29 -6.03 -8.90 5.86
N GLU A 30 -5.51 -9.56 4.83
CA GLU A 30 -4.28 -10.36 4.88
C GLU A 30 -3.03 -9.49 4.98
N LYS A 31 -3.10 -8.24 4.50
CA LYS A 31 -1.99 -7.29 4.41
C LYS A 31 -2.16 -6.08 5.33
N PHE A 32 -3.22 -6.03 6.14
CA PHE A 32 -3.51 -4.88 6.97
C PHE A 32 -2.47 -4.72 8.10
N PRO A 33 -2.00 -3.50 8.41
CA PRO A 33 -2.36 -2.19 7.81
C PRO A 33 -1.54 -1.82 6.56
N MET A 34 -0.55 -2.64 6.20
CA MET A 34 0.37 -2.43 5.07
C MET A 34 1.10 -3.73 4.71
N ASP A 35 1.25 -4.01 3.41
CA ASP A 35 2.04 -5.15 2.95
C ASP A 35 3.53 -4.93 3.20
N PHE A 36 4.17 -5.79 3.99
CA PHE A 36 5.58 -5.65 4.38
C PHE A 36 6.55 -6.04 3.27
N VAL A 37 6.08 -6.67 2.19
CA VAL A 37 6.89 -7.02 1.02
C VAL A 37 7.64 -5.79 0.49
N ILE A 38 7.07 -4.58 0.60
CA ILE A 38 7.74 -3.34 0.16
C ILE A 38 9.02 -3.02 0.95
N PHE A 39 9.13 -3.53 2.17
CA PHE A 39 10.25 -3.25 3.07
C PHE A 39 11.21 -4.42 3.19
N ASN A 40 10.70 -5.64 3.36
CA ASN A 40 11.54 -6.82 3.55
C ASN A 40 11.76 -7.61 2.25
N GLY A 41 10.96 -7.41 1.21
CA GLY A 41 11.02 -8.14 -0.05
C GLY A 41 10.60 -9.61 0.07
N GLN A 42 9.91 -10.00 1.14
CA GLN A 42 9.61 -11.40 1.47
C GLN A 42 8.12 -11.69 1.28
N ILE A 43 7.81 -12.72 0.52
CA ILE A 43 6.46 -13.25 0.30
C ILE A 43 6.47 -14.76 0.48
N ALA A 44 5.39 -15.33 1.03
CA ALA A 44 5.22 -16.77 1.12
C ALA A 44 5.10 -17.40 -0.27
N LYS A 45 5.53 -18.64 -0.44
CA LYS A 45 5.47 -19.32 -1.75
C LYS A 45 4.01 -19.46 -2.21
N GLU A 46 3.11 -19.80 -1.29
CA GLU A 46 1.69 -19.97 -1.54
C GLU A 46 1.07 -18.66 -2.06
N GLU A 47 1.37 -17.55 -1.39
CA GLU A 47 0.91 -16.21 -1.78
C GLU A 47 1.52 -15.78 -3.13
N MET A 48 2.79 -16.11 -3.40
CA MET A 48 3.43 -15.83 -4.68
C MET A 48 2.77 -16.61 -5.82
N LEU A 49 2.36 -17.85 -5.59
CA LEU A 49 1.64 -18.66 -6.58
C LEU A 49 0.23 -18.13 -6.83
N GLU A 50 -0.47 -17.71 -5.76
CA GLU A 50 -1.83 -17.19 -5.83
C GLU A 50 -1.88 -15.80 -6.49
N GLU A 51 -1.03 -14.87 -6.06
CA GLU A 51 -1.05 -13.49 -6.56
C GLU A 51 -0.20 -13.28 -7.82
N ARG A 52 0.86 -14.09 -8.00
CA ARG A 52 1.91 -13.87 -9.03
C ARG A 52 2.32 -15.17 -9.73
N GLY A 53 1.37 -16.08 -9.97
CA GLY A 53 1.61 -17.38 -10.59
C GLY A 53 2.40 -17.33 -11.91
N ASP A 54 2.12 -16.36 -12.78
CA ASP A 54 2.87 -16.19 -14.04
C ASP A 54 4.34 -15.84 -13.81
N GLN A 55 4.64 -15.06 -12.76
CA GLN A 55 6.02 -14.74 -12.38
C GLN A 55 6.73 -15.97 -11.80
N TRP A 56 6.04 -16.75 -10.97
CA TRP A 56 6.57 -18.01 -10.46
C TRP A 56 6.89 -18.99 -11.59
N LYS A 57 5.97 -19.15 -12.55
CA LYS A 57 6.15 -20.03 -13.71
C LYS A 57 7.40 -19.65 -14.51
N ARG A 58 7.63 -18.36 -14.77
CA ARG A 58 8.86 -17.89 -15.43
C ARG A 58 10.11 -18.27 -14.63
N TYR A 59 10.09 -18.11 -13.31
CA TYR A 59 11.23 -18.48 -12.46
C TYR A 59 11.53 -19.99 -12.51
N GLU A 60 10.50 -20.83 -12.60
CA GLU A 60 10.66 -22.27 -12.78
C GLU A 60 11.22 -22.64 -14.16
N GLU A 61 10.69 -22.03 -15.23
CA GLU A 61 11.17 -22.23 -16.61
C GLU A 61 12.64 -21.82 -16.77
N GLU A 62 13.06 -20.75 -16.10
CA GLU A 62 14.44 -20.24 -16.10
C GLU A 62 15.35 -20.99 -15.10
N GLY A 63 14.80 -21.82 -14.20
CA GLY A 63 15.57 -22.56 -13.19
C GLY A 63 16.21 -21.67 -12.11
N ILE A 64 15.66 -20.47 -11.87
CA ILE A 64 16.24 -19.44 -10.98
C ILE A 64 15.55 -19.36 -9.61
N THR A 65 14.58 -20.22 -9.31
CA THR A 65 13.79 -20.20 -8.07
C THR A 65 14.64 -20.17 -6.80
N GLU A 66 15.72 -20.95 -6.75
CA GLU A 66 16.67 -21.00 -5.61
C GLU A 66 17.40 -19.68 -5.36
N GLN A 67 17.55 -18.83 -6.39
CA GLN A 67 18.18 -17.51 -6.25
C GLN A 67 17.28 -16.54 -5.48
N PHE A 68 15.97 -16.71 -5.57
CA PHE A 68 14.96 -15.89 -4.90
C PHE A 68 14.40 -16.55 -3.63
N ALA A 69 14.91 -17.74 -3.27
CA ALA A 69 14.54 -18.41 -2.03
C ALA A 69 15.00 -17.59 -0.82
N CYS A 70 14.03 -17.16 0.00
CA CYS A 70 14.31 -16.42 1.23
C CYS A 70 15.00 -17.34 2.25
N LYS A 71 16.29 -17.09 2.54
CA LYS A 71 17.08 -17.93 3.45
C LYS A 71 16.83 -17.65 4.93
N ARG A 72 16.35 -16.44 5.25
CA ARG A 72 16.01 -16.00 6.62
C ARG A 72 14.89 -14.99 6.58
N THR A 73 13.92 -15.16 7.46
CA THR A 73 12.84 -14.19 7.63
C THR A 73 13.36 -12.90 8.26
N SER A 74 12.66 -11.79 8.04
CA SER A 74 12.90 -10.54 8.77
C SER A 74 12.79 -10.77 10.29
N GLY A 75 13.53 -9.95 11.05
CA GLY A 75 13.58 -10.07 12.50
C GLY A 75 12.32 -9.49 13.14
N VAL A 76 11.83 -10.11 14.22
CA VAL A 76 10.59 -9.71 14.92
C VAL A 76 10.55 -8.22 15.28
N ILE A 77 11.68 -7.66 15.72
CA ILE A 77 11.78 -6.23 16.07
C ILE A 77 11.56 -5.34 14.84
N TYR A 78 12.16 -5.70 13.70
CA TYR A 78 12.00 -4.96 12.45
C TYR A 78 10.54 -4.98 11.99
N ASP A 79 9.92 -6.16 11.99
CA ASP A 79 8.53 -6.34 11.61
C ASP A 79 7.59 -5.52 12.50
N PHE A 80 7.88 -5.48 13.81
CA PHE A 80 7.12 -4.67 14.75
C PHE A 80 7.22 -3.15 14.44
N LEU A 81 8.42 -2.66 14.16
CA LEU A 81 8.64 -1.24 13.80
C LEU A 81 7.92 -0.87 12.52
N VAL A 82 8.04 -1.70 11.48
CA VAL A 82 7.38 -1.49 10.18
C VAL A 82 5.86 -1.54 10.32
N LYS A 83 5.33 -2.47 11.13
CA LYS A 83 3.90 -2.53 11.43
C LYS A 83 3.41 -1.28 12.14
N GLY A 84 4.18 -0.79 13.12
CA GLY A 84 3.91 0.48 13.79
C GLY A 84 3.86 1.65 12.81
N PHE A 85 4.84 1.75 11.91
CA PHE A 85 4.85 2.74 10.84
C PHE A 85 3.61 2.66 9.94
N GLY A 86 3.21 1.45 9.53
CA GLY A 86 2.00 1.26 8.71
C GLY A 86 0.73 1.76 9.39
N PHE A 87 0.54 1.48 10.68
CA PHE A 87 -0.58 2.02 11.46
C PHE A 87 -0.52 3.54 11.57
N THR A 88 0.65 4.12 11.84
CA THR A 88 0.82 5.58 11.90
C THR A 88 0.43 6.23 10.57
N ALA A 89 0.93 5.71 9.45
CA ALA A 89 0.60 6.20 8.12
C ALA A 89 -0.91 6.10 7.81
N LEU A 90 -1.53 4.98 8.18
CA LEU A 90 -2.97 4.75 8.06
C LEU A 90 -3.78 5.82 8.82
N PHE A 91 -3.48 6.04 10.11
CA PHE A 91 -4.22 7.01 10.91
C PHE A 91 -4.03 8.45 10.42
N ILE A 92 -2.82 8.81 9.97
CA ILE A 92 -2.57 10.11 9.35
C ILE A 92 -3.41 10.25 8.07
N GLY A 93 -3.40 9.25 7.18
CA GLY A 93 -4.18 9.26 5.95
C GLY A 93 -5.69 9.41 6.19
N LEU A 94 -6.24 8.63 7.12
CA LEU A 94 -7.66 8.73 7.52
C LEU A 94 -7.98 10.08 8.18
N GLY A 95 -7.05 10.62 8.98
CA GLY A 95 -7.19 11.94 9.59
C GLY A 95 -7.24 13.06 8.54
N LEU A 96 -6.33 13.05 7.57
CA LEU A 96 -6.33 14.02 6.47
C LEU A 96 -7.59 13.91 5.62
N LEU A 97 -8.05 12.70 5.32
CA LEU A 97 -9.31 12.46 4.61
C LEU A 97 -10.50 13.07 5.37
N LEU A 98 -10.59 12.84 6.68
CA LEU A 98 -11.65 13.37 7.52
C LEU A 98 -11.62 14.90 7.56
N LEU A 99 -10.44 15.50 7.72
CA LEU A 99 -10.26 16.95 7.68
C LEU A 99 -10.69 17.55 6.34
N MET A 100 -10.38 16.90 5.23
CA MET A 100 -10.81 17.32 3.89
C MET A 100 -12.33 17.28 3.75
N ILE A 101 -12.98 16.22 4.23
CA ILE A 101 -14.45 16.11 4.23
C ILE A 101 -15.08 17.21 5.08
N LEU A 102 -14.56 17.46 6.29
CA LEU A 102 -15.04 18.53 7.15
C LEU A 102 -14.85 19.91 6.52
N ALA A 103 -13.71 20.18 5.88
CA ALA A 103 -13.46 21.43 5.18
C ALA A 103 -14.44 21.63 4.02
N PHE A 104 -14.76 20.57 3.27
CA PHE A 104 -15.73 20.63 2.18
C PHE A 104 -17.16 20.89 2.68
N LEU A 105 -17.58 20.19 3.74
CA LEU A 105 -18.91 20.35 4.33
C LEU A 105 -19.09 21.69 5.07
N GLY A 106 -18.05 22.15 5.77
CA GLY A 106 -18.05 23.42 6.51
C GLY A 106 -17.82 24.65 5.61
N GLY A 107 -17.11 24.48 4.50
CA GLY A 107 -16.83 25.55 3.53
C GLY A 107 -17.98 25.87 2.58
N GLY A 108 -18.95 24.97 2.41
CA GLY A 108 -20.15 25.20 1.60
C GLY A 108 -21.20 26.12 2.23
N GLY A 109 -20.94 26.65 3.43
CA GLY A 109 -21.84 27.54 4.18
C GLY A 109 -21.59 29.04 4.02
N HIS A 110 -20.66 29.46 3.15
CA HIS A 110 -20.35 30.87 2.88
C HIS A 110 -20.43 31.19 1.38
#